data_AF-A0AAP4Y379-F1
#
_entry.id   AF-A0AAP4Y379-F1
#
_cell.length_a   1.000
_cell.length_b   1.000
_cell.length_c   1.000
_cell.angle_alpha   90.00
_cell.angle_beta   90.00
_cell.angle_gamma   90.00
#
_symmetry.space_group_name_H-M   'P 1'
#
loop_
_entity.id
_entity.type
_entity.pdbx_description
1 polymer ?
#
loop_
_entity_poly.entity_id
_entity_poly.type
_entity_poly.pdbx_seq_one_letter_code
_entity_poly.pdbx_strand_id
1 'polypeptide(L)' 'PGHRIMVQIQSSWFPLYDRNPQTFVKNIFWARPGDYRKATMRIYHSPSEATYLDLPLVRKAGG' A
#
# COMPACT_ATOMS: atom_id res chain seq x y z
N PRO A 1 -19.23 18.79 10.47
CA PRO A 1 -19.61 17.35 10.58
C PRO A 1 -20.13 16.87 9.22
N GLY A 2 -19.75 15.66 8.77
CA GLY A 2 -20.17 15.14 7.45
C GLY A 2 -19.07 14.46 6.61
N HIS A 3 -17.82 14.50 7.05
CA HIS A 3 -16.70 13.83 6.38
C HIS A 3 -16.63 12.35 6.77
N ARG A 4 -15.98 11.53 5.93
CA ARG A 4 -15.69 10.11 6.17
C ARG A 4 -14.19 9.83 6.01
N ILE A 5 -13.71 8.80 6.70
CA ILE A 5 -12.38 8.23 6.46
C ILE A 5 -12.51 7.21 5.33
N MET A 6 -11.64 7.31 4.33
CA MET A 6 -11.53 6.38 3.23
C MET A 6 -10.08 5.92 3.11
N VAL A 7 -9.88 4.64 2.83
CA VAL A 7 -8.57 4.04 2.63
C VAL A 7 -8.53 3.40 1.25
N GLN A 8 -7.52 3.73 0.46
CA GLN A 8 -7.25 3.13 -0.84
C GLN A 8 -5.85 2.51 -0.82
N ILE A 9 -5.71 1.29 -1.33
CA ILE A 9 -4.45 0.56 -1.39
C ILE A 9 -4.16 0.23 -2.86
N GLN A 10 -2.96 0.56 -3.31
CA GLN A 10 -2.48 0.30 -4.67
C GLN A 10 -1.01 -0.15 -4.63
N SER A 11 -0.58 -0.91 -5.64
CA SER A 11 0.80 -1.42 -5.74
C SER A 11 1.63 -0.72 -6.82
N SER A 12 1.20 0.45 -7.26
CA SER A 12 1.96 1.30 -8.18
C SER A 12 1.56 2.77 -8.01
N TRP A 13 2.49 3.69 -8.31
CA TRP A 13 2.18 5.12 -8.38
C TRP A 13 3.06 5.79 -9.44
N PHE A 14 2.80 5.45 -10.69
CA PHE A 14 3.58 5.90 -11.84
C PHE A 14 3.09 7.28 -12.33
N PRO A 15 3.98 8.19 -12.77
CA PRO A 15 5.44 8.05 -12.88
C PRO A 15 6.21 8.54 -11.65
N LEU A 16 5.54 8.97 -10.57
CA LEU A 16 6.21 9.51 -9.38
C LEU A 16 7.16 8.49 -8.73
N TYR A 17 6.75 7.22 -8.69
CA TYR A 17 7.60 6.10 -8.30
C TYR A 17 7.73 5.10 -9.45
N ASP A 18 8.94 4.57 -9.62
CA ASP A 18 9.21 3.51 -10.58
C ASP A 18 8.38 2.26 -10.30
N ARG A 19 8.02 1.54 -11.36
CA ARG A 19 7.23 0.31 -11.24
C ARG A 19 8.05 -0.76 -10.53
N ASN A 20 7.48 -1.38 -9.50
CA ASN A 20 8.05 -2.60 -8.93
C ASN A 20 7.87 -3.74 -9.96
N PRO A 21 8.93 -4.49 -10.31
CA PRO A 21 8.83 -5.64 -11.22
C PRO A 21 7.91 -6.77 -10.73
N GLN A 22 7.59 -6.79 -9.43
CA GLN A 22 6.87 -7.88 -8.75
C GLN A 22 7.57 -9.24 -8.86
N THR A 23 8.86 -9.19 -9.20
CA THR A 23 9.83 -10.27 -9.10
C THR A 23 11.01 -9.72 -8.29
N PHE A 24 11.56 -10.52 -7.38
CA PHE A 24 12.78 -10.09 -6.69
C PHE A 24 13.94 -9.96 -7.69
N VAL A 25 14.56 -8.78 -7.71
CA VAL A 25 15.77 -8.47 -8.46
C VAL A 25 16.78 -7.82 -7.52
N LYS A 26 18.08 -7.97 -7.79
CA LYS A 26 19.12 -7.41 -6.92
C LYS A 26 19.06 -5.88 -6.82
N ASN A 27 18.63 -5.22 -7.88
CA ASN A 27 18.48 -3.78 -7.92
C ASN A 27 17.39 -3.39 -8.93
N ILE A 28 16.38 -2.66 -8.48
CA ILE A 28 15.19 -2.30 -9.27
C ILE A 28 15.53 -1.32 -10.40
N PHE A 29 16.55 -0.47 -10.21
CA PHE A 29 16.98 0.49 -11.24
C PHE A 29 17.47 -0.19 -12.53
N TRP A 30 17.89 -1.46 -12.44
CA TRP A 30 18.39 -2.24 -13.57
C TRP A 30 17.42 -3.35 -13.99
N ALA A 31 16.15 -3.29 -13.57
CA ALA A 31 15.14 -4.27 -13.94
C ALA A 31 14.94 -4.29 -15.46
N ARG A 32 15.07 -5.48 -16.06
CA ARG A 32 14.92 -5.68 -17.51
C ARG A 32 13.46 -5.90 -17.86
N PRO A 33 13.06 -5.72 -19.13
CA PRO A 33 11.67 -5.92 -19.56
C PRO A 33 11.06 -7.27 -19.13
N GLY A 34 11.84 -8.36 -19.17
CA GLY A 34 11.38 -9.70 -18.78
C GLY A 34 11.27 -9.94 -17.27
N ASP A 35 11.78 -9.04 -16.43
CA ASP A 35 11.71 -9.16 -14.98
C ASP A 35 10.33 -8.70 -14.44
N TYR A 36 9.61 -7.87 -15.20
CA TYR A 36 8.26 -7.39 -14.86
C TYR A 36 7.23 -8.49 -15.06
N ARG A 37 6.53 -8.85 -13.97
CA ARG A 37 5.47 -9.86 -13.99
C ARG A 37 4.20 -9.28 -13.40
N LYS A 38 3.05 -9.65 -13.96
CA LYS A 38 1.76 -9.35 -13.33
C LYS A 38 1.63 -10.21 -12.07
N ALA A 39 1.27 -9.58 -10.96
CA ALA A 39 0.94 -10.28 -9.73
C ALA A 39 -0.50 -9.97 -9.28
N THR A 40 -1.10 -10.96 -8.63
CA THR A 40 -2.40 -10.82 -7.98
C THR A 40 -2.17 -10.46 -6.53
N MET A 41 -2.48 -9.22 -6.16
CA MET A 41 -2.36 -8.72 -4.79
C MET A 41 -3.65 -8.98 -4.03
N ARG A 42 -3.53 -9.44 -2.79
CA ARG A 42 -4.67 -9.70 -1.90
C ARG A 42 -4.43 -9.00 -0.57
N ILE A 43 -5.40 -8.20 -0.16
CA ILE A 43 -5.40 -7.56 1.16
C ILE A 43 -6.26 -8.42 2.08
N TYR A 44 -5.67 -8.94 3.14
CA TYR A 44 -6.37 -9.72 4.15
C TYR A 44 -6.95 -8.79 5.20
N HIS A 45 -8.17 -9.11 5.64
CA HIS A 45 -8.88 -8.37 6.68
C HIS A 45 -9.76 -9.31 7.53
N SER A 46 -9.36 -10.58 7.62
CA SER A 46 -9.99 -11.57 8.50
C SER A 46 -9.52 -11.36 9.95
N PRO A 47 -10.23 -11.88 10.98
CA PRO A 47 -9.82 -11.70 12.38
C PRO A 47 -8.39 -12.18 12.69
N SER A 48 -7.91 -13.23 12.02
CA SER A 48 -6.55 -13.76 12.20
C SER A 48 -5.48 -13.01 11.39
N GLU A 49 -5.87 -12.21 10.40
CA GLU A 49 -4.99 -11.49 9.47
C GLU A 49 -5.52 -10.07 9.22
N ALA A 50 -5.79 -9.35 10.31
CA ALA A 50 -6.47 -8.06 10.25
C ALA A 50 -5.50 -6.95 9.81
N THR A 51 -5.62 -6.47 8.57
CA THR A 51 -5.00 -5.22 8.15
C THR A 51 -5.75 -4.03 8.76
N TYR A 52 -5.03 -3.08 9.35
CA TYR A 52 -5.61 -1.87 9.94
C TYR A 52 -4.70 -0.66 9.74
N LEU A 53 -5.25 0.53 9.99
CA LEU A 53 -4.48 1.77 10.12
C LEU A 53 -4.40 2.13 11.61
N ASP A 54 -3.19 2.29 12.13
CA ASP A 54 -2.98 2.86 13.45
C ASP A 54 -3.14 4.39 13.36
N LEU A 55 -4.27 4.90 13.86
CA LEU A 55 -4.60 6.32 13.79
C LEU A 55 -4.25 7.00 15.12
N PRO A 56 -3.45 8.08 15.09
CA PRO A 56 -3.12 8.85 16.30
C PRO A 56 -4.30 9.72 16.72
N LEU A 57 -5.31 9.11 17.36
CA LEU A 57 -6.49 9.82 17.84
C LEU A 57 -6.10 10.77 18.97
N VAL A 58 -6.29 12.07 18.76
CA VAL A 58 -6.09 13.07 19.80
C VAL A 58 -7.41 13.28 20.54
N ARG A 59 -7.39 13.06 21.86
CA ARG A 59 -8.51 13.48 22.70
C ARG A 59 -8.45 14.99 22.88
N LYS A 60 -9.58 15.67 22.73
CA LYS A 60 -9.68 17.08 23.10
C LYS A 60 -9.35 17.21 24.59
N ALA A 61 -8.45 18.12 24.97
CA ALA A 61 -8.27 18.49 26.37
C ALA A 61 -9.61 18.98 26.92
N GLY A 62 -9.98 18.54 28.13
CA GLY A 62 -11.23 18.93 28.76
C GLY A 62 -11.36 20.44 28.83
N GLY A 63 -12.52 20.95 28.44
CA GLY A 63 -12.98 22.29 28.83
C GLY A 63 -13.64 22.21 30.19
#